data_AF-A0A0G1RJ71-F1
#
_entry.id   AF-A0A0G1RJ71-F1
#
_cell.length_a   1.000
_cell.length_b   1.000
_cell.length_c   1.000
_cell.angle_alpha   90.00
_cell.angle_beta   90.00
_cell.angle_gamma   90.00
#
_symmetry.space_group_name_H-M   'P 1'
#
loop_
_entity.id
_entity.type
_entity.pdbx_description
1 polymer ?
#
loop_
_entity_poly.entity_id
_entity_poly.type
_entity_poly.pdbx_seq_one_letter_code
_entity_poly.pdbx_strand_id
1 'polypeptide(L)'
;MYNKTGNSISLSGWTLHAEDGAPYIQLSGSISQNSYYLIERKNTGETNEGVESPIADITADIWTSFGTGLEDGGEHLYLSYFSGTATTTIDELNFNCTFWCSLGGGSFYFSLERRSPTLSGLTESDWTSNRGDRTNFKNGTDQGGIPLRATPKARNYANYLVNYGSDLTSGTLTLTSVNSPYLIDSVWFTISAGATLTVEPGTTIKFLNNAGIQVNGTLTANGTADNKSTFTSYRDDTYGGDFNLDA
;
A
#
# COMPACT_ATOMS: atom_id res chain seq x y z
N MET A 1 -0.26 1.16 9.09
CA MET A 1 1.08 1.80 9.05
C MET A 1 2.12 0.83 8.49
N TYR A 2 3.22 1.33 7.93
CA TYR A 2 4.30 0.50 7.36
C TYR A 2 5.66 0.97 7.88
N ASN A 3 6.49 0.05 8.37
CA ASN A 3 7.87 0.32 8.77
C ASN A 3 8.81 0.14 7.57
N LYS A 4 9.22 1.26 6.96
CA LYS A 4 10.14 1.28 5.81
C LYS A 4 11.62 1.10 6.16
N THR A 5 11.95 0.86 7.43
CA THR A 5 13.34 0.75 7.89
C THR A 5 13.79 -0.71 7.96
N GLY A 6 15.11 -0.92 7.92
CA GLY A 6 15.74 -2.22 8.16
C GLY A 6 15.83 -2.62 9.64
N ASN A 7 15.04 -2.01 10.53
CA ASN A 7 15.04 -2.31 11.97
C ASN A 7 13.62 -2.43 12.50
N SER A 8 13.44 -3.14 13.62
CA SER A 8 12.17 -3.10 14.36
C SER A 8 11.98 -1.74 15.02
N ILE A 9 10.75 -1.21 14.98
CA ILE A 9 10.37 0.06 15.61
C ILE A 9 9.44 -0.25 16.79
N SER A 10 9.83 0.15 18.00
CA SER A 10 8.90 0.16 19.14
C SER A 10 7.92 1.32 19.02
N LEU A 11 6.64 1.05 19.26
CA LEU A 11 5.57 2.05 19.23
C LEU A 11 5.29 2.68 20.61
N SER A 12 6.14 2.40 21.61
CA SER A 12 6.05 3.08 22.91
C SER A 12 6.17 4.59 22.74
N GLY A 13 5.18 5.34 23.21
CA GLY A 13 5.11 6.80 23.08
C GLY A 13 4.61 7.30 21.73
N TRP A 14 4.19 6.41 20.83
CA TRP A 14 3.58 6.81 19.56
C TRP A 14 2.07 6.95 19.70
N THR A 15 1.50 7.95 19.03
CA THR A 15 0.06 8.23 19.02
C THR A 15 -0.38 8.57 17.61
N LEU A 16 -1.42 7.88 17.12
CA LEU A 16 -2.19 8.30 15.95
C LEU A 16 -3.34 9.18 16.44
N HIS A 17 -3.45 10.41 15.94
CA HIS A 17 -4.53 11.30 16.33
C HIS A 17 -5.00 12.22 15.20
N ALA A 18 -6.27 12.60 15.23
CA ALA A 18 -6.84 13.60 14.33
C ALA A 18 -6.67 15.03 14.88
N GLU A 19 -6.72 16.00 13.97
CA GLU A 19 -6.70 17.44 14.30
C GLU A 19 -7.87 17.86 15.20
N ASP A 20 -9.04 17.26 14.99
CA ASP A 20 -10.26 17.51 15.76
C ASP A 20 -10.27 16.81 17.15
N GLY A 21 -9.26 15.97 17.42
CA GLY A 21 -9.08 15.23 18.66
C GLY A 21 -9.63 13.80 18.66
N ALA A 22 -10.29 13.32 17.59
CA ALA A 22 -10.80 11.96 17.50
C ALA A 22 -10.67 11.39 16.07
N PRO A 23 -9.93 10.29 15.87
CA PRO A 23 -9.39 9.39 16.90
C PRO A 23 -8.22 10.00 17.67
N TYR A 24 -8.01 9.51 18.89
CA TYR A 24 -6.76 9.67 19.64
C TYR A 24 -6.35 8.29 20.16
N ILE A 25 -5.39 7.65 19.50
CA ILE A 25 -5.03 6.25 19.70
C ILE A 25 -3.57 6.18 20.13
N GLN A 26 -3.36 5.84 21.40
CA GLN A 26 -2.03 5.45 21.88
C GLN A 26 -1.67 4.09 21.31
N LEU A 27 -0.54 4.04 20.61
CA LEU A 27 -0.05 2.82 19.98
C LEU A 27 0.78 2.01 20.99
N SER A 28 0.92 0.72 20.71
CA SER A 28 1.70 -0.19 21.56
C SER A 28 2.36 -1.28 20.73
N GLY A 29 3.23 -2.09 21.35
CA GLY A 29 3.97 -3.13 20.65
C GLY A 29 5.08 -2.59 19.76
N SER A 30 5.32 -3.27 18.64
CA SER A 30 6.40 -2.94 17.70
C SER A 30 6.06 -3.35 16.27
N ILE A 31 6.64 -2.67 15.30
CA ILE A 31 6.58 -3.03 13.89
C ILE A 31 7.94 -3.57 13.46
N SER A 32 8.02 -4.85 13.09
CA SER A 32 9.23 -5.44 12.51
C SER A 32 9.70 -4.69 11.26
N GLN A 33 10.97 -4.85 10.89
CA GLN A 33 11.52 -4.27 9.65
C GLN A 33 10.66 -4.67 8.44
N ASN A 34 10.41 -3.72 7.53
CA ASN A 34 9.62 -3.92 6.30
C ASN A 34 8.28 -4.64 6.55
N SER A 35 7.64 -4.40 7.70
CA SER A 35 6.36 -4.99 8.08
C SER A 35 5.30 -3.93 8.34
N TYR A 36 4.07 -4.40 8.47
CA TYR A 36 2.88 -3.57 8.62
C TYR A 36 2.34 -3.65 10.05
N TYR A 37 1.62 -2.59 10.44
CA TYR A 37 0.85 -2.52 11.67
C TYR A 37 -0.58 -2.10 11.34
N LEU A 38 -1.53 -2.95 11.72
CA LEU A 38 -2.96 -2.82 11.44
C LEU A 38 -3.69 -2.30 12.68
N ILE A 39 -4.43 -1.21 12.50
CA ILE A 39 -5.27 -0.59 13.51
C ILE A 39 -6.70 -0.77 13.03
N GLU A 40 -7.53 -1.42 13.84
CA GLU A 40 -8.95 -1.59 13.53
C GLU A 40 -9.83 -0.89 14.56
N ARG A 41 -10.93 -0.35 14.05
CA ARG A 41 -11.93 0.31 14.88
C ARG A 41 -12.74 -0.75 15.63
N LYS A 42 -12.90 -0.50 16.93
CA LYS A 42 -13.78 -1.22 17.84
C LYS A 42 -14.97 -0.35 18.20
N ASN A 43 -16.18 -0.81 17.89
CA ASN A 43 -17.41 -0.16 18.33
C ASN A 43 -17.64 -0.33 19.83
N THR A 44 -18.41 0.60 20.39
CA THR A 44 -18.90 0.49 21.76
C THR A 44 -19.71 -0.79 21.94
N GLY A 45 -19.32 -1.61 22.92
CA GLY A 45 -20.00 -2.85 23.26
C GLY A 45 -19.40 -4.11 22.65
N GLU A 46 -18.53 -3.99 21.65
CA GLU A 46 -17.81 -5.14 21.10
C GLU A 46 -16.82 -5.69 22.13
N THR A 47 -16.70 -7.00 22.20
CA THR A 47 -15.85 -7.72 23.17
C THR A 47 -15.04 -8.85 22.56
N ASN A 48 -15.34 -9.30 21.34
CA ASN A 48 -14.70 -10.41 20.68
C ASN A 48 -14.26 -10.04 19.25
N GLU A 49 -12.97 -9.74 19.10
CA GLU A 49 -12.36 -9.33 17.83
C GLU A 49 -12.65 -10.33 16.72
N GLY A 50 -12.54 -11.63 17.00
CA GLY A 50 -12.65 -12.67 15.98
C GLY A 50 -14.01 -12.79 15.31
N VAL A 51 -15.06 -12.13 15.80
CA VAL A 51 -16.40 -12.12 15.18
C VAL A 51 -16.99 -10.72 15.02
N GLU A 52 -16.34 -9.68 15.54
CA GLU A 52 -16.85 -8.31 15.53
C GLU A 52 -15.90 -7.30 14.87
N SER A 53 -14.63 -7.67 14.64
CA SER A 53 -13.70 -6.78 13.95
C SER A 53 -14.13 -6.51 12.50
N PRO A 54 -13.81 -5.33 11.95
CA PRO A 54 -14.02 -5.06 10.53
C PRO A 54 -13.38 -6.08 9.58
N ILE A 55 -12.24 -6.67 9.96
CA ILE A 55 -11.52 -7.68 9.16
C ILE A 55 -11.50 -9.01 9.91
N ALA A 56 -12.14 -10.04 9.35
CA ALA A 56 -12.44 -11.27 10.07
C ALA A 56 -11.25 -12.25 10.14
N ASP A 57 -10.46 -12.33 9.07
CA ASP A 57 -9.45 -13.35 8.84
C ASP A 57 -8.00 -12.82 8.98
N ILE A 58 -7.83 -11.56 9.37
CA ILE A 58 -6.53 -10.93 9.62
C ILE A 58 -6.61 -10.16 10.94
N THR A 59 -5.93 -10.67 11.97
CA THR A 59 -5.90 -10.04 13.30
C THR A 59 -5.20 -8.69 13.28
N ALA A 60 -5.82 -7.69 13.91
CA ALA A 60 -5.25 -6.37 14.05
C ALA A 60 -4.09 -6.39 15.05
N ASP A 61 -3.14 -5.48 14.88
CA ASP A 61 -2.12 -5.25 15.92
C ASP A 61 -2.70 -4.45 17.09
N ILE A 62 -3.76 -3.67 16.83
CA ILE A 62 -4.62 -3.10 17.86
C ILE A 62 -6.07 -2.96 17.36
N TRP A 63 -7.02 -3.45 18.15
CA TRP A 63 -8.45 -3.27 17.95
C TRP A 63 -9.02 -2.38 19.07
N THR A 64 -9.30 -1.12 18.75
CA THR A 64 -9.55 -0.08 19.76
C THR A 64 -10.60 0.95 19.33
N SER A 65 -11.16 1.66 20.30
CA SER A 65 -12.15 2.70 20.01
C SER A 65 -11.51 3.88 19.29
N PHE A 66 -12.19 4.38 18.26
CA PHE A 66 -11.79 5.58 17.53
C PHE A 66 -12.51 6.83 18.07
N GLY A 67 -13.19 6.74 19.23
CA GLY A 67 -14.04 7.83 19.72
C GLY A 67 -15.20 8.07 18.77
N THR A 68 -15.32 9.30 18.26
CA THR A 68 -16.33 9.68 17.26
C THR A 68 -16.11 9.05 15.89
N GLY A 69 -14.92 8.50 15.61
CA GLY A 69 -14.61 7.82 14.35
C GLY A 69 -13.69 8.64 13.46
N LEU A 70 -13.69 8.32 12.16
CA LEU A 70 -13.09 9.12 11.10
C LEU A 70 -14.22 9.74 10.30
N GLU A 71 -14.04 10.96 9.82
CA GLU A 71 -15.07 11.63 9.01
C GLU A 71 -15.08 11.15 7.55
N ASP A 72 -16.29 10.99 7.00
CA ASP A 72 -16.54 10.75 5.58
C ASP A 72 -16.05 11.93 4.70
N GLY A 73 -15.98 13.13 5.28
CA GLY A 73 -15.45 14.33 4.63
C GLY A 73 -13.92 14.36 4.46
N GLY A 74 -13.23 13.33 4.96
CA GLY A 74 -11.79 13.32 5.11
C GLY A 74 -11.35 13.79 6.49
N GLU A 75 -10.07 13.57 6.78
CA GLU A 75 -9.50 13.72 8.11
C GLU A 75 -8.07 14.24 7.98
N HIS A 76 -7.65 15.11 8.91
CA HIS A 76 -6.22 15.41 9.09
C HIS A 76 -5.69 14.56 10.23
N LEU A 77 -4.96 13.50 9.87
CA LEU A 77 -4.35 12.58 10.82
C LEU A 77 -2.86 12.83 10.97
N TYR A 78 -2.41 12.76 12.22
CA TYR A 78 -1.01 12.85 12.64
C TYR A 78 -0.59 11.54 13.29
N LEU A 79 0.56 11.03 12.87
CA LEU A 79 1.31 10.02 13.61
C LEU A 79 2.45 10.73 14.33
N SER A 80 2.36 10.83 15.65
CA SER A 80 3.35 11.57 16.45
C SER A 80 4.02 10.69 17.50
N TYR A 81 5.29 11.01 17.77
CA TYR A 81 6.04 10.43 18.88
C TYR A 81 6.13 11.44 20.03
N PHE A 82 5.80 10.99 21.23
CA PHE A 82 5.83 11.74 22.47
C PHE A 82 6.91 11.19 23.40
N SER A 83 7.74 12.07 23.94
CA SER A 83 8.75 11.76 24.96
C SER A 83 8.71 12.81 26.07
N GLY A 84 7.99 12.49 27.14
CA GLY A 84 7.68 13.45 28.19
C GLY A 84 6.78 14.57 27.64
N THR A 85 7.24 15.81 27.68
CA THR A 85 6.52 16.97 27.13
C THR A 85 6.92 17.32 25.70
N ALA A 86 7.88 16.61 25.11
CA ALA A 86 8.32 16.83 23.73
C ALA A 86 7.51 15.96 22.77
N THR A 87 7.16 16.54 21.61
CA THR A 87 6.40 15.86 20.54
C THR A 87 7.06 16.11 19.19
N THR A 88 7.07 15.09 18.34
CA THR A 88 7.41 15.24 16.91
C THR A 88 6.39 14.51 16.04
N THR A 89 5.98 15.14 14.95
CA THR A 89 5.21 14.46 13.90
C THR A 89 6.16 13.56 13.11
N ILE A 90 5.79 12.30 12.96
CA ILE A 90 6.53 11.28 12.20
C ILE A 90 6.00 11.20 10.76
N ASP A 91 4.68 11.21 10.62
CA ASP A 91 3.97 11.23 9.35
C ASP A 91 2.61 11.90 9.57
N GLU A 92 2.04 12.42 8.49
CA GLU A 92 0.72 13.04 8.51
C GLU A 92 0.07 12.92 7.14
N LEU A 93 -1.26 12.99 7.14
CA LEU A 93 -2.08 13.08 5.93
C LEU A 93 -3.22 14.05 6.21
N ASN A 94 -3.63 14.79 5.19
CA ASN A 94 -4.75 15.70 5.26
C ASN A 94 -5.60 15.48 4.01
N PHE A 95 -6.79 14.91 4.18
CA PHE A 95 -7.74 14.76 3.09
C PHE A 95 -8.96 15.63 3.29
N ASN A 96 -9.42 16.20 2.19
CA ASN A 96 -10.73 16.77 2.05
C ASN A 96 -11.43 16.08 0.89
N CYS A 97 -12.53 15.39 1.17
CA CYS A 97 -13.32 14.65 0.21
C CYS A 97 -14.81 14.78 0.55
N THR A 98 -15.71 14.37 -0.36
CA THR A 98 -17.15 14.58 -0.15
C THR A 98 -17.84 13.43 0.57
N PHE A 99 -17.27 12.21 0.57
CA PHE A 99 -17.94 11.01 1.13
C PHE A 99 -16.98 9.92 1.60
N TRP A 100 -16.23 9.33 0.69
CA TRP A 100 -15.20 8.35 1.00
C TRP A 100 -13.98 8.87 0.26
N CYS A 101 -12.86 9.10 0.95
CA CYS A 101 -11.71 9.76 0.30
C CYS A 101 -11.01 8.89 -0.73
N SER A 102 -11.30 7.59 -0.72
CA SER A 102 -10.99 6.70 -1.83
C SER A 102 -12.21 6.62 -2.77
N LEU A 103 -12.26 5.63 -3.64
CA LEU A 103 -13.46 5.38 -4.41
C LEU A 103 -14.43 4.56 -3.58
N GLY A 104 -15.70 4.93 -3.57
CA GLY A 104 -16.69 4.17 -2.82
C GLY A 104 -18.14 4.54 -3.09
N GLY A 105 -19.05 3.64 -2.73
CA GLY A 105 -20.50 3.81 -2.76
C GLY A 105 -21.26 2.48 -2.78
N GLY A 106 -22.37 2.40 -2.04
CA GLY A 106 -23.15 1.16 -1.91
C GLY A 106 -22.35 0.07 -1.18
N SER A 107 -22.22 -1.12 -1.76
CA SER A 107 -21.43 -2.23 -1.19
C SER A 107 -19.96 -2.25 -1.64
N PHE A 108 -19.46 -1.17 -2.25
CA PHE A 108 -18.14 -1.12 -2.86
C PHE A 108 -17.32 0.01 -2.27
N TYR A 109 -16.49 -0.27 -1.27
CA TYR A 109 -15.54 0.69 -0.71
C TYR A 109 -14.12 0.19 -0.94
N PHE A 110 -13.27 1.06 -1.47
CA PHE A 110 -11.86 0.78 -1.69
C PHE A 110 -11.03 1.39 -0.56
N SER A 111 -9.99 0.70 -0.08
CA SER A 111 -9.03 1.37 0.80
C SER A 111 -8.31 2.48 0.03
N LEU A 112 -7.89 3.52 0.75
CA LEU A 112 -6.90 4.46 0.25
C LEU A 112 -5.51 3.87 0.47
N GLU A 113 -4.62 3.99 -0.51
CA GLU A 113 -3.27 3.45 -0.48
C GLU A 113 -2.25 4.47 -1.00
N ARG A 114 -1.04 4.42 -0.44
CA ARG A 114 0.11 5.19 -0.94
C ARG A 114 0.74 4.51 -2.14
N ARG A 115 1.06 5.28 -3.17
CA ARG A 115 1.87 4.92 -4.33
C ARG A 115 3.33 4.76 -3.92
N SER A 116 3.90 5.74 -3.21
CA SER A 116 5.29 5.76 -2.77
C SER A 116 5.39 5.88 -1.24
N PRO A 117 5.89 4.86 -0.53
CA PRO A 117 6.05 4.92 0.93
C PRO A 117 7.13 5.92 1.39
N THR A 118 7.86 6.55 0.46
CA THR A 118 8.92 7.51 0.76
C THR A 118 8.49 8.97 0.64
N LEU A 119 7.34 9.26 0.04
CA LEU A 119 6.82 10.63 -0.08
C LEU A 119 6.04 11.03 1.19
N SER A 120 5.93 12.34 1.41
CA SER A 120 5.10 12.88 2.50
C SER A 120 3.63 12.48 2.30
N GLY A 121 2.91 12.17 3.38
CA GLY A 121 1.47 11.92 3.28
C GLY A 121 0.63 13.12 2.91
N LEU A 122 1.20 14.32 2.92
CA LEU A 122 0.59 15.53 2.37
C LEU A 122 0.67 15.60 0.83
N THR A 123 1.39 14.68 0.18
CA THR A 123 1.46 14.66 -1.29
C THR A 123 0.19 14.00 -1.83
N GLU A 124 -0.84 14.79 -2.16
CA GLU A 124 -2.13 14.26 -2.63
C GLU A 124 -1.99 13.29 -3.82
N SER A 125 -1.09 13.59 -4.76
CA SER A 125 -0.81 12.74 -5.91
C SER A 125 -0.11 11.43 -5.57
N ASP A 126 0.33 11.22 -4.33
CA ASP A 126 0.87 9.95 -3.85
C ASP A 126 -0.23 8.98 -3.42
N TRP A 127 -1.48 9.43 -3.31
CA TRP A 127 -2.58 8.59 -2.84
C TRP A 127 -3.46 8.09 -3.98
N THR A 128 -3.95 6.87 -3.84
CA THR A 128 -4.85 6.26 -4.81
C THR A 128 -5.75 5.21 -4.14
N SER A 129 -6.75 4.75 -4.85
CA SER A 129 -7.61 3.66 -4.40
C SER A 129 -6.98 2.31 -4.73
N ASN A 130 -7.14 1.31 -3.86
CA ASN A 130 -6.72 -0.06 -4.19
C ASN A 130 -7.57 -0.63 -5.35
N ARG A 131 -7.10 -0.50 -6.58
CA ARG A 131 -7.73 -1.08 -7.78
C ARG A 131 -7.25 -2.51 -8.10
N GLY A 132 -6.65 -3.18 -7.12
CA GLY A 132 -6.16 -4.55 -7.22
C GLY A 132 -7.26 -5.61 -7.33
N ASP A 133 -8.54 -5.21 -7.31
CA ASP A 133 -9.67 -6.09 -7.52
C ASP A 133 -9.67 -6.75 -8.91
N ARG A 134 -9.02 -6.13 -9.89
CA ARG A 134 -8.82 -6.65 -11.26
C ARG A 134 -7.83 -7.83 -11.34
N THR A 135 -7.05 -8.03 -10.27
CA THR A 135 -5.74 -8.71 -10.32
C THR A 135 -5.42 -9.51 -9.06
N ASN A 136 -6.40 -9.70 -8.18
CA ASN A 136 -6.27 -10.41 -6.91
C ASN A 136 -5.23 -9.81 -5.93
N PHE A 137 -4.77 -8.56 -6.11
CA PHE A 137 -3.96 -7.85 -5.11
C PHE A 137 -4.83 -7.24 -4.02
N LYS A 138 -5.52 -8.13 -3.31
CA LYS A 138 -6.37 -7.84 -2.18
C LYS A 138 -6.35 -9.05 -1.25
N ASN A 139 -6.49 -8.81 0.03
CA ASN A 139 -6.60 -9.88 1.00
C ASN A 139 -7.55 -9.47 2.13
N GLY A 140 -7.97 -10.48 2.87
CA GLY A 140 -8.91 -10.34 3.95
C GLY A 140 -10.37 -10.37 3.52
N THR A 141 -11.23 -10.69 4.46
CA THR A 141 -12.69 -10.66 4.34
C THR A 141 -13.30 -9.87 5.48
N ASP A 142 -14.48 -9.31 5.25
CA ASP A 142 -15.34 -8.88 6.36
C ASP A 142 -15.97 -10.07 7.09
N GLN A 143 -16.73 -9.81 8.15
CA GLN A 143 -17.44 -10.85 8.93
C GLN A 143 -18.53 -11.58 8.12
N GLY A 144 -18.97 -11.01 6.99
CA GLY A 144 -19.88 -11.65 6.03
C GLY A 144 -19.16 -12.55 5.02
N GLY A 145 -17.83 -12.65 5.09
CA GLY A 145 -17.00 -13.39 4.12
C GLY A 145 -16.83 -12.65 2.78
N ILE A 146 -17.19 -11.37 2.70
CA ILE A 146 -17.02 -10.57 1.49
C ILE A 146 -15.54 -10.14 1.41
N PRO A 147 -14.84 -10.44 0.30
CA PRO A 147 -13.45 -10.02 0.13
C PRO A 147 -13.29 -8.50 0.18
N LEU A 148 -12.30 -8.04 0.94
CA LEU A 148 -11.98 -6.63 1.03
C LEU A 148 -11.36 -6.13 -0.28
N ARG A 149 -11.53 -4.83 -0.55
CA ARG A 149 -10.80 -4.12 -1.61
C ARG A 149 -9.66 -3.31 -0.98
N ALA A 150 -8.82 -4.04 -0.27
CA ALA A 150 -7.74 -3.53 0.55
C ALA A 150 -6.61 -4.56 0.62
N THR A 151 -5.46 -4.14 1.14
CA THR A 151 -4.30 -5.01 1.41
C THR A 151 -3.86 -4.93 2.88
N PRO A 152 -4.73 -5.23 3.86
CA PRO A 152 -4.34 -5.23 5.27
C PRO A 152 -3.12 -6.11 5.50
N LYS A 153 -2.11 -5.52 6.17
CA LYS A 153 -0.80 -6.11 6.48
C LYS A 153 -0.01 -6.63 5.26
N ALA A 154 -0.33 -6.13 4.06
CA ALA A 154 0.34 -6.50 2.82
C ALA A 154 0.73 -5.26 2.00
N ARG A 155 1.63 -5.48 1.03
CA ARG A 155 2.06 -4.44 0.08
C ARG A 155 0.86 -3.90 -0.70
N ASN A 156 0.77 -2.57 -0.81
CA ASN A 156 -0.28 -1.91 -1.56
C ASN A 156 -0.21 -2.31 -3.04
N TYR A 157 -1.37 -2.38 -3.68
CA TYR A 157 -1.47 -2.66 -5.11
C TYR A 157 -0.65 -1.66 -5.93
N ALA A 158 -0.82 -0.37 -5.65
CA ALA A 158 -0.07 0.71 -6.30
C ALA A 158 1.45 0.53 -6.24
N ASN A 159 2.01 -0.10 -5.19
CA ASN A 159 3.45 -0.27 -5.07
C ASN A 159 4.00 -1.33 -6.04
N TYR A 160 3.17 -2.24 -6.54
CA TYR A 160 3.60 -3.21 -7.56
C TYR A 160 3.72 -2.55 -8.94
N LEU A 161 2.91 -1.54 -9.23
CA LEU A 161 2.85 -0.97 -10.57
C LEU A 161 4.16 -0.28 -10.97
N VAL A 162 4.65 -0.60 -12.18
CA VAL A 162 5.75 0.17 -12.79
C VAL A 162 5.33 1.63 -12.89
N ASN A 163 6.15 2.51 -12.34
CA ASN A 163 5.89 3.95 -12.27
C ASN A 163 4.48 4.29 -11.73
N TYR A 164 4.00 3.50 -10.77
CA TYR A 164 2.68 3.67 -10.15
C TYR A 164 1.52 3.67 -11.17
N GLY A 165 1.71 2.98 -12.30
CA GLY A 165 0.72 2.79 -13.37
C GLY A 165 0.70 3.89 -14.43
N SER A 166 1.64 4.84 -14.39
CA SER A 166 1.71 5.95 -15.36
C SER A 166 2.88 5.78 -16.32
N ASP A 167 2.78 6.33 -17.54
CA ASP A 167 3.89 6.35 -18.50
C ASP A 167 5.12 7.10 -17.95
N LEU A 168 6.31 6.67 -18.39
CA LEU A 168 7.56 7.34 -18.07
C LEU A 168 7.84 8.41 -19.14
N THR A 169 7.43 9.65 -18.83
CA THR A 169 7.47 10.76 -19.79
C THR A 169 8.82 11.47 -19.89
N SER A 170 9.66 11.36 -18.85
CA SER A 170 10.99 11.99 -18.79
C SER A 170 11.85 11.35 -17.70
N GLY A 171 13.14 11.70 -17.67
CA GLY A 171 14.05 11.30 -16.61
C GLY A 171 14.42 9.82 -16.63
N THR A 172 14.87 9.32 -15.48
CA THR A 172 15.25 7.91 -15.30
C THR A 172 14.43 7.28 -14.18
N LEU A 173 13.78 6.15 -14.47
CA LEU A 173 13.17 5.28 -13.47
C LEU A 173 14.05 4.04 -13.31
N THR A 174 14.37 3.68 -12.07
CA THR A 174 15.12 2.46 -11.75
C THR A 174 14.24 1.47 -11.00
N LEU A 175 14.09 0.26 -11.53
CA LEU A 175 13.38 -0.84 -10.91
C LEU A 175 14.39 -1.75 -10.20
N THR A 176 14.29 -1.81 -8.88
CA THR A 176 15.26 -2.47 -8.01
C THR A 176 14.81 -3.86 -7.62
N SER A 177 15.77 -4.77 -7.38
CA SER A 177 15.46 -6.15 -7.01
C SER A 177 14.78 -6.24 -5.63
N VAL A 178 15.13 -5.34 -4.70
CA VAL A 178 14.52 -5.27 -3.36
C VAL A 178 13.03 -4.93 -3.39
N ASN A 179 12.57 -4.21 -4.41
CA ASN A 179 11.16 -3.86 -4.61
C ASN A 179 10.47 -4.77 -5.63
N SER A 180 11.16 -5.78 -6.14
CA SER A 180 10.58 -6.80 -7.03
C SER A 180 9.58 -7.68 -6.26
N PRO A 181 8.54 -8.22 -6.91
CA PRO A 181 8.13 -8.03 -8.31
C PRO A 181 7.51 -6.65 -8.60
N TYR A 182 7.55 -6.28 -9.89
CA TYR A 182 6.77 -5.18 -10.46
C TYR A 182 5.67 -5.71 -11.39
N LEU A 183 4.67 -4.88 -11.68
CA LEU A 183 3.50 -5.23 -12.47
C LEU A 183 3.21 -4.16 -13.54
N ILE A 184 2.85 -4.60 -14.74
CA ILE A 184 2.23 -3.78 -15.78
C ILE A 184 0.76 -4.23 -15.88
N ASP A 185 -0.18 -3.35 -15.48
CA ASP A 185 -1.60 -3.69 -15.31
C ASP A 185 -2.43 -3.45 -16.58
N SER A 186 -2.66 -4.51 -17.38
CA SER A 186 -3.66 -4.56 -18.47
C SER A 186 -3.64 -3.38 -19.44
N VAL A 187 -2.49 -2.70 -19.53
CA VAL A 187 -2.25 -1.50 -20.34
C VAL A 187 -0.84 -1.54 -20.91
N TRP A 188 -0.58 -0.66 -21.87
CA TRP A 188 0.77 -0.37 -22.33
C TRP A 188 1.42 0.66 -21.42
N PHE A 189 2.59 0.34 -20.89
CA PHE A 189 3.47 1.30 -20.24
C PHE A 189 4.46 1.85 -21.27
N THR A 190 4.39 3.14 -21.52
CA THR A 190 5.23 3.83 -22.51
C THR A 190 6.42 4.49 -21.85
N ILE A 191 7.62 4.20 -22.35
CA ILE A 191 8.84 4.95 -22.08
C ILE A 191 8.98 5.98 -23.20
N SER A 192 8.68 7.24 -22.91
CA SER A 192 8.75 8.33 -23.90
C SER A 192 10.19 8.60 -24.36
N ALA A 193 10.31 9.24 -25.53
CA ALA A 193 11.62 9.66 -26.05
C ALA A 193 12.34 10.56 -25.03
N GLY A 194 13.62 10.30 -24.80
CA GLY A 194 14.43 11.02 -23.80
C GLY A 194 14.29 10.50 -22.36
N ALA A 195 13.38 9.55 -22.10
CA ALA A 195 13.28 8.87 -20.81
C ALA A 195 14.03 7.53 -20.81
N THR A 196 14.41 7.06 -19.62
CA THR A 196 15.14 5.79 -19.43
C THR A 196 14.51 4.93 -18.33
N LEU A 197 14.09 3.71 -18.65
CA LEU A 197 13.81 2.68 -17.65
C LEU A 197 15.07 1.83 -17.46
N THR A 198 15.58 1.75 -16.24
CA THR A 198 16.65 0.84 -15.85
C THR A 198 16.08 -0.28 -14.98
N VAL A 199 16.33 -1.53 -15.35
CA VAL A 199 15.94 -2.72 -14.61
C VAL A 199 17.20 -3.36 -14.05
N GLU A 200 17.32 -3.35 -12.72
CA GLU A 200 18.46 -3.95 -12.02
C GLU A 200 18.52 -5.48 -12.23
N PRO A 201 19.70 -6.10 -12.06
CA PRO A 201 19.83 -7.55 -12.02
C PRO A 201 18.93 -8.16 -10.94
N GLY A 202 18.30 -9.30 -11.24
CA GLY A 202 17.41 -10.00 -10.30
C GLY A 202 15.98 -9.43 -10.23
N THR A 203 15.67 -8.34 -10.94
CA THR A 203 14.33 -7.75 -10.93
C THR A 203 13.38 -8.50 -11.85
N THR A 204 12.22 -8.89 -11.31
CA THR A 204 11.08 -9.46 -12.05
C THR A 204 10.02 -8.38 -12.34
N ILE A 205 9.54 -8.34 -13.58
CA ILE A 205 8.39 -7.57 -14.06
C ILE A 205 7.34 -8.55 -14.60
N LYS A 206 6.13 -8.46 -14.07
CA LYS A 206 4.99 -9.30 -14.43
C LYS A 206 3.99 -8.51 -15.27
N PHE A 207 3.37 -9.20 -16.24
CA PHE A 207 2.45 -8.62 -17.20
C PHE A 207 1.08 -9.28 -17.09
N LEU A 208 0.02 -8.49 -16.95
CA LEU A 208 -1.33 -9.01 -17.11
C LEU A 208 -1.70 -9.25 -18.58
N ASN A 209 -2.91 -9.77 -18.80
CA ASN A 209 -3.45 -9.90 -20.13
C ASN A 209 -3.49 -8.54 -20.84
N ASN A 210 -3.08 -8.50 -22.10
CA ASN A 210 -3.04 -7.28 -22.93
C ASN A 210 -2.13 -6.16 -22.39
N ALA A 211 -1.20 -6.48 -21.48
CA ALA A 211 -0.18 -5.55 -21.02
C ALA A 211 1.09 -5.62 -21.87
N GLY A 212 1.83 -4.52 -21.94
CA GLY A 212 3.10 -4.45 -22.67
C GLY A 212 3.94 -3.23 -22.31
N ILE A 213 5.20 -3.21 -22.75
CA ILE A 213 6.06 -2.02 -22.68
C ILE A 213 6.26 -1.49 -24.10
N GLN A 214 5.97 -0.20 -24.30
CA GLN A 214 6.33 0.53 -25.51
C GLN A 214 7.57 1.38 -25.25
N VAL A 215 8.63 1.17 -26.03
CA VAL A 215 9.92 1.87 -25.84
C VAL A 215 10.15 2.88 -26.96
N ASN A 216 9.87 4.16 -26.69
CA ASN A 216 10.27 5.28 -27.56
C ASN A 216 11.57 5.97 -27.05
N GLY A 217 11.94 5.72 -25.79
CA GLY A 217 13.19 6.15 -25.16
C GLY A 217 14.18 5.00 -25.00
N THR A 218 14.71 4.82 -23.79
CA THR A 218 15.68 3.77 -23.46
C THR A 218 15.11 2.78 -22.45
N LEU A 219 15.29 1.48 -22.71
CA LEU A 219 15.08 0.40 -21.75
C LEU A 219 16.41 -0.34 -21.57
N THR A 220 16.95 -0.32 -20.36
CA THR A 220 18.17 -1.01 -19.99
C THR A 220 17.83 -2.10 -18.99
N ALA A 221 18.07 -3.37 -19.33
CA ALA A 221 17.94 -4.50 -18.41
C ALA A 221 19.26 -5.25 -18.33
N ASN A 222 19.93 -5.18 -17.17
CA ASN A 222 21.31 -5.63 -16.99
C ASN A 222 21.41 -6.95 -16.21
N GLY A 223 20.44 -7.85 -16.36
CA GLY A 223 20.46 -9.16 -15.71
C GLY A 223 21.71 -9.99 -16.05
N THR A 224 22.18 -10.77 -15.08
CA THR A 224 23.29 -11.72 -15.27
C THR A 224 22.76 -13.16 -15.31
N ALA A 225 23.63 -14.14 -15.58
CA ALA A 225 23.25 -15.55 -15.52
C ALA A 225 22.74 -15.95 -14.12
N ASP A 226 23.38 -15.42 -13.07
CA ASP A 226 23.04 -15.69 -11.67
C ASP A 226 21.88 -14.82 -11.17
N ASN A 227 21.74 -13.59 -11.67
CA ASN A 227 20.71 -12.63 -11.27
C ASN A 227 19.96 -12.11 -12.51
N LYS A 228 19.13 -12.97 -13.09
CA LYS A 228 18.36 -12.64 -14.30
C LYS A 228 17.35 -11.54 -14.03
N SER A 229 17.23 -10.59 -14.94
CA SER A 229 16.05 -9.73 -15.01
C SER A 229 14.96 -10.49 -15.76
N THR A 230 13.81 -10.71 -15.14
CA THR A 230 12.75 -11.58 -15.66
C THR A 230 11.54 -10.75 -16.08
N PHE A 231 11.08 -10.97 -17.31
CA PHE A 231 9.84 -10.40 -17.84
C PHE A 231 8.90 -11.57 -18.10
N THR A 232 7.80 -11.67 -17.37
CA THR A 232 6.94 -12.86 -17.42
C THR A 232 5.46 -12.56 -17.23
N SER A 233 4.61 -13.53 -17.51
CA SER A 233 3.17 -13.44 -17.27
C SER A 233 2.88 -13.31 -15.77
N TYR A 234 1.81 -12.62 -15.40
CA TYR A 234 1.28 -12.66 -14.04
C TYR A 234 0.96 -14.10 -13.57
N ARG A 235 0.68 -15.00 -14.51
CA ARG A 235 0.40 -16.43 -14.28
C ARG A 235 1.61 -17.32 -14.03
N ASP A 236 2.82 -16.74 -14.08
CA ASP A 236 4.04 -17.53 -13.90
C ASP A 236 4.43 -17.60 -12.42
N ASP A 237 4.12 -18.71 -11.77
CA ASP A 237 4.42 -18.92 -10.35
C ASP A 237 5.92 -19.15 -10.08
N THR A 238 6.71 -19.37 -11.13
CA THR A 238 8.16 -19.62 -11.01
C THR A 238 8.92 -18.36 -10.61
N TYR A 239 8.44 -17.18 -11.05
CA TYR A 239 9.12 -15.90 -10.82
C TYR A 239 8.17 -14.84 -10.29
N GLY A 240 8.56 -14.21 -9.17
CA GLY A 240 7.82 -13.09 -8.58
C GLY A 240 6.52 -13.49 -7.85
N GLY A 241 6.30 -14.78 -7.57
CA GLY A 241 5.16 -15.28 -6.80
C GLY A 241 3.87 -15.46 -7.62
N ASP A 242 2.89 -16.14 -7.03
CA ASP A 242 1.59 -16.44 -7.65
C ASP A 242 0.64 -15.24 -7.54
N PHE A 243 0.39 -14.57 -8.68
CA PHE A 243 -0.47 -13.38 -8.75
C PHE A 243 -1.91 -13.69 -9.19
N ASN A 244 -2.19 -14.91 -9.63
CA ASN A 244 -3.50 -15.38 -10.09
C ASN A 244 -4.16 -16.36 -9.13
N LEU A 245 -3.43 -16.82 -8.11
CA LEU A 245 -3.86 -17.73 -7.05
C LEU A 245 -4.36 -19.08 -7.61
N ASP A 246 -3.63 -19.65 -8.57
CA ASP A 246 -3.98 -20.91 -9.23
C ASP A 246 -2.93 -22.04 -9.13
N ALA A 247 -1.93 -21.88 -8.26
CA ALA A 247 -0.89 -22.86 -7.98
C ALA A 247 -1.38 -24.18 -7.33
#